data_AF-A0A351BK40-F1
#
_entry.id   AF-A0A351BK40-F1
#
_cell.length_a   1.000
_cell.length_b   1.000
_cell.length_c   1.000
_cell.angle_alpha   90.00
_cell.angle_beta   90.00
_cell.angle_gamma   90.00
#
_symmetry.space_group_name_H-M   'P 1'
#
loop_
_entity.id
_entity.type
_entity.pdbx_description
1 polymer ?
#
loop_
_entity_poly.entity_id
_entity_poly.type
_entity_poly.pdbx_seq_one_letter_code
_entity_poly.pdbx_strand_id
1 'polypeptide(L)' 'MRGLDGLSVLREGYPGVPVVVVSCADDAVTIRRSIDAGAMGFIPLGSATKW' A
#
# COMPACT_ATOMS: atom_id res chain seq x y z
N MET A 1 -4.62 12.61 -8.90
CA MET A 1 -5.08 11.36 -8.28
C MET A 1 -3.83 10.61 -7.83
N ARG A 2 -3.59 10.53 -6.51
CA ARG A 2 -2.45 9.81 -5.94
C ARG A 2 -2.85 8.34 -5.79
N GLY A 3 -1.92 7.40 -5.96
CA GLY A 3 -2.22 5.95 -5.95
C GLY A 3 -2.82 5.41 -4.64
N LEU A 4 -2.75 6.17 -3.55
CA LEU A 4 -3.29 5.78 -2.23
C LEU A 4 -4.69 6.36 -1.94
N ASP A 5 -5.23 7.25 -2.77
CA ASP A 5 -6.53 7.90 -2.50
C ASP A 5 -7.66 6.86 -2.38
N GLY A 6 -7.59 5.77 -3.16
CA GLY A 6 -8.54 4.66 -3.08
C GLY A 6 -8.46 3.87 -1.77
N LEU A 7 -7.30 3.81 -1.12
CA LEU A 7 -7.15 3.15 0.18
C LEU A 7 -7.91 3.90 1.27
N SER A 8 -7.87 5.23 1.25
CA SER A 8 -8.62 6.07 2.21
C SER A 8 -10.13 5.85 2.08
N VAL A 9 -10.66 5.80 0.85
CA VAL A 9 -12.09 5.54 0.60
C VAL A 9 -12.51 4.17 1.15
N LEU A 10 -11.69 3.13 0.95
CA LEU A 10 -11.97 1.80 1.49
C LEU A 10 -11.96 1.79 3.03
N ARG A 11 -11.05 2.54 3.65
CA ARG A 11 -10.96 2.64 5.10
C ARG A 11 -12.13 3.40 5.73
N GLU A 12 -12.66 4.40 5.04
CA GLU A 12 -13.85 5.12 5.49
C GLU A 12 -15.12 4.27 5.35
N GLY A 13 -15.32 3.60 4.21
CA GLY A 13 -16.53 2.81 3.95
C GLY A 13 -16.55 1.44 4.64
N TYR A 14 -15.38 0.81 4.83
CA TYR A 14 -15.26 -0.56 5.31
C TYR A 14 -14.10 -0.72 6.31
N PRO A 15 -14.14 -0.07 7.48
CA PRO A 15 -13.02 -0.02 8.41
C PRO A 15 -12.53 -1.39 8.88
N GLY A 16 -13.41 -2.39 8.97
CA GLY A 16 -13.08 -3.76 9.38
C GLY A 16 -12.47 -4.63 8.27
N VAL A 17 -12.44 -4.17 7.03
CA VAL A 17 -11.89 -4.96 5.92
C VAL A 17 -10.37 -4.81 5.88
N PRO A 18 -9.61 -5.91 5.91
CA PRO A 18 -8.17 -5.87 5.74
C PRO A 18 -7.77 -5.49 4.31
N VAL A 19 -6.94 -4.46 4.14
CA VAL A 19 -6.43 -4.04 2.82
C VAL A 19 -4.90 -4.08 2.82
N VAL A 20 -4.32 -4.70 1.79
CA VAL A 20 -2.87 -4.78 1.54
C VAL A 20 -2.55 -4.07 0.24
N VAL A 21 -1.50 -3.25 0.23
CA VAL A 21 -1.05 -2.53 -0.97
C VAL A 21 -0.02 -3.37 -1.72
N VAL A 22 -0.18 -3.48 -3.03
CA VAL A 22 0.80 -4.11 -3.94
C VAL A 22 1.35 -3.03 -4.86
N SER A 23 2.67 -2.92 -4.99
CA SER A 23 3.31 -1.84 -5.75
C SER A 23 4.62 -2.27 -6.37
N CYS A 24 4.91 -1.81 -7.59
CA CYS A 24 6.22 -1.98 -8.23
C CYS A 24 7.30 -1.04 -7.66
N ALA A 25 6.88 0.07 -7.03
CA ALA A 25 7.78 0.88 -6.22
C ALA A 25 7.97 0.21 -4.85
N ASP A 26 9.22 0.01 -4.43
CA ASP A 26 9.63 -0.65 -3.18
C ASP A 26 10.43 0.26 -2.25
N ASP A 27 10.43 1.58 -2.51
CA ASP A 27 11.11 2.55 -1.67
C ASP A 27 10.41 2.74 -0.31
N ALA A 28 11.22 3.05 0.71
CA ALA A 28 10.73 3.18 2.09
C ALA A 28 9.66 4.27 2.27
N VAL A 29 9.66 5.32 1.44
CA VAL A 29 8.68 6.42 1.53
C VAL A 29 7.33 5.93 1.04
N THR A 30 7.29 5.21 -0.08
CA THR A 30 6.06 4.60 -0.60
C THR A 30 5.47 3.57 0.36
N ILE A 31 6.32 2.70 0.92
CA ILE A 31 5.90 1.72 1.93
C ILE A 31 5.30 2.44 3.14
N ARG A 32 6.02 3.40 3.73
CA ARG A 32 5.53 4.12 4.92
C ARG A 32 4.22 4.84 4.67
N ARG A 33 4.10 5.57 3.55
CA ARG A 33 2.87 6.26 3.16
C ARG A 33 1.68 5.33 3.02
N SER A 34 1.89 4.11 2.53
CA SER A 34 0.81 3.12 2.43
C SER A 34 0.29 2.69 3.80
N ILE A 35 1.19 2.49 4.76
CA ILE A 35 0.85 2.11 6.13
C ILE A 35 0.16 3.26 6.84
N ASP A 36 0.67 4.49 6.71
CA ASP A 36 0.09 5.69 7.30
C ASP A 36 -1.33 5.97 6.76
N ALA A 37 -1.58 5.60 5.49
CA ALA A 37 -2.91 5.66 4.87
C ALA A 37 -3.86 4.51 5.30
N GLY A 38 -3.39 3.62 6.19
CA GLY A 38 -4.20 2.56 6.78
C GLY A 38 -4.02 1.18 6.13
N ALA A 39 -3.01 0.95 5.29
CA ALA A 39 -2.76 -0.42 4.80
C ALA A 39 -2.35 -1.33 5.96
N MET A 40 -2.83 -2.58 5.98
CA MET A 40 -2.34 -3.57 6.96
C MET A 40 -0.95 -4.10 6.60
N GLY A 41 -0.55 -3.97 5.35
CA GLY A 41 0.70 -4.49 4.85
C GLY A 41 0.98 -3.99 3.43
N PHE A 42 2.19 -4.27 2.97
CA PHE A 42 2.69 -3.87 1.67
C PHE A 42 3.44 -5.04 1.02
N ILE A 43 3.19 -5.28 -0.27
CA ILE A 43 3.84 -6.31 -1.06
C ILE A 43 4.53 -5.63 -2.26
N PRO A 44 5.86 -5.59 -2.30
CA PRO A 44 6.57 -5.11 -3.47
C PRO A 44 6.41 -6.11 -4.63
N LEU A 45 6.05 -5.60 -5.80
CA LEU A 45 5.90 -6.37 -7.03
C LEU A 45 7.10 -6.09 -7.93
N GLY A 46 8.12 -6.96 -7.89
CA GLY A 46 9.23 -6.89 -8.84
C GLY A 46 10.41 -6.03 -8.39
N SER A 47 11.20 -6.58 -7.48
CA SER A 47 12.65 -6.37 -7.32
C SER A 47 13.21 -7.60 -6.59
N ALA A 48 12.82 -8.78 -7.05
CA ALA A 48 13.35 -10.07 -6.59
C ALA A 48 14.25 -10.65 -7.69
N THR A 49 15.21 -9.85 -8.15
CA THR A 49 16.36 -10.35 -8.93
C THR A 49 17.60 -9.62 -8.45
N LYS A 50 18.23 -10.15 -7.41
CA LYS A 50 19.64 -9.92 -7.13
C LYS A 50 20.32 -11.28 -7.28
N TRP A 51 21.02 -11.46 -8.41
CA TRP A 51 21.93 -12.59 -8.63
C TRP A 51 23.13 -12.49 -7.68
#